data_AF-A0A499UGK1-F1
#
_entry.id   AF-A0A499UGK1-F1
#
_cell.length_a   1.000
_cell.length_b   1.000
_cell.length_c   1.000
_cell.angle_alpha   90.00
_cell.angle_beta   90.00
_cell.angle_gamma   90.00
#
_symmetry.space_group_name_H-M   'P 1'
#
loop_
_entity.id
_entity.type
_entity.pdbx_description
1 polymer ?
#
loop_
_entity_poly.entity_id
_entity_poly.type
_entity_poly.pdbx_seq_one_letter_code
_entity_poly.pdbx_strand_id
1 'polypeptide(L)'
;MAGAAGRAVPGGTRGRGECVKECELTGIELDQLTDEQFAKISPHLTPEVRGVLNVPGALAARDGRGGTAPVAVRAQLAEVKEDLAAQYAWAGAKR
;
A
#
# COMPACT_ATOMS: atom_id res chain seq x y z
N MET A 1 23.22 5.74 6.56
CA MET A 1 23.54 5.77 5.10
C MET A 1 23.59 4.35 4.57
N ALA A 2 22.46 3.77 4.18
CA ALA A 2 22.39 2.52 3.42
C ALA A 2 21.26 2.68 2.41
N GLY A 3 21.62 2.56 1.12
CA GLY A 3 20.84 3.06 0.00
C GLY A 3 19.56 2.29 -0.28
N ALA A 4 18.48 3.04 -0.49
CA ALA A 4 17.33 2.56 -1.25
C ALA A 4 17.67 2.67 -2.74
N ALA A 5 18.36 1.65 -3.27
CA ALA A 5 18.48 1.47 -4.71
C ALA A 5 17.07 1.16 -5.25
N GLY A 6 16.40 2.19 -5.78
CA GLY A 6 15.25 2.04 -6.66
C GLY A 6 15.68 1.26 -7.90
N ARG A 7 15.58 -0.06 -7.85
CA ARG A 7 15.65 -0.89 -9.05
C ARG A 7 14.36 -0.69 -9.82
N ALA A 8 14.47 -0.27 -11.07
CA ALA A 8 13.39 -0.46 -12.03
C ALA A 8 13.01 -1.95 -12.04
N VAL A 9 11.72 -2.27 -11.86
CA VAL A 9 11.20 -3.64 -11.95
C VAL A 9 10.97 -3.95 -13.44
N PRO A 10 11.84 -4.70 -14.13
CA PRO A 10 11.60 -5.05 -15.52
C PRO A 10 10.50 -6.13 -15.52
N GLY A 11 9.33 -5.85 -16.11
CA GLY A 11 8.24 -6.81 -16.29
C GLY A 11 7.05 -6.73 -15.33
N GLY A 12 7.00 -5.75 -14.42
CA GLY A 12 6.03 -5.73 -13.32
C GLY A 12 4.54 -5.63 -13.71
N THR A 13 4.16 -5.17 -14.91
CA THR A 13 2.75 -4.97 -15.30
C THR A 13 2.10 -6.17 -15.99
N ARG A 14 2.86 -7.13 -16.52
CA ARG A 14 2.31 -8.20 -17.36
C ARG A 14 1.23 -9.02 -16.62
N GLY A 15 1.52 -9.46 -15.40
CA GLY A 15 0.56 -10.22 -14.59
C GLY A 15 -0.67 -9.41 -14.16
N ARG A 16 -0.54 -8.09 -13.95
CA ARG A 16 -1.69 -7.22 -13.63
C ARG A 16 -2.63 -7.08 -14.83
N GLY A 17 -2.08 -6.87 -16.02
CA GLY A 17 -2.87 -6.78 -17.26
C GLY A 17 -3.58 -8.09 -17.58
N GLU A 18 -2.93 -9.23 -17.35
CA GLU A 18 -3.52 -10.56 -17.55
C GLU A 18 -4.65 -10.86 -16.56
N CYS A 19 -4.55 -10.44 -15.29
CA CYS A 19 -5.65 -10.54 -14.33
C CYS A 19 -6.88 -9.75 -14.79
N VAL A 20 -6.68 -8.50 -15.22
CA VAL A 20 -7.78 -7.65 -15.72
C VAL A 20 -8.42 -8.27 -16.96
N LYS A 21 -7.62 -8.79 -17.89
CA LYS A 21 -8.13 -9.47 -19.09
C LYS A 21 -8.99 -10.68 -18.73
N GLU A 22 -8.57 -11.52 -17.78
CA GLU A 22 -9.36 -12.68 -17.34
C GLU A 22 -10.68 -12.25 -16.68
N CYS A 23 -10.65 -11.20 -15.86
CA CYS A 23 -11.83 -10.60 -15.23
C CYS A 23 -12.85 -10.12 -16.29
N GLU A 24 -12.37 -9.40 -17.30
CA GLU A 24 -13.21 -8.91 -18.41
C GLU A 24 -13.81 -10.05 -19.24
N LEU A 25 -13.04 -11.13 -19.49
CA LEU A 25 -13.52 -12.30 -20.25
C LEU A 25 -14.59 -13.11 -19.51
N THR A 26 -14.48 -13.17 -18.18
CA THR A 26 -15.36 -13.99 -17.33
C THR A 26 -16.48 -13.20 -16.66
N GLY A 27 -16.45 -11.87 -16.74
CA GLY A 27 -17.46 -10.98 -16.16
C GLY A 27 -17.40 -10.91 -14.63
N ILE A 28 -16.22 -11.06 -14.05
CA ILE A 28 -15.99 -11.04 -12.61
C ILE A 28 -15.04 -9.91 -12.20
N GLU A 29 -15.02 -9.58 -10.93
CA GLU A 29 -14.09 -8.62 -10.34
C GLU A 29 -12.77 -9.26 -9.89
N LEU A 30 -11.75 -8.44 -9.65
CA LEU A 30 -10.39 -8.91 -9.36
C LEU A 30 -10.29 -9.77 -8.08
N ASP A 31 -11.11 -9.49 -7.07
CA ASP A 31 -11.18 -10.26 -5.83
C ASP A 31 -11.94 -11.60 -5.96
N GLN A 32 -12.64 -11.80 -7.09
CA GLN A 32 -13.42 -13.01 -7.40
C GLN A 32 -12.62 -14.06 -8.17
N LEU A 33 -11.45 -13.73 -8.72
CA LEU A 33 -10.53 -14.72 -9.31
C LEU A 33 -10.17 -15.79 -8.29
N THR A 34 -10.03 -17.07 -8.68
CA THR A 34 -9.58 -18.16 -7.79
C THR A 34 -8.05 -18.19 -7.64
N ASP A 35 -7.55 -18.90 -6.62
CA ASP A 35 -6.11 -19.05 -6.39
C ASP A 35 -5.43 -19.79 -7.56
N GLU A 36 -6.13 -20.75 -8.17
CA GLU A 36 -5.68 -21.43 -9.37
C GLU A 36 -5.62 -20.49 -10.58
N GLN A 37 -6.57 -19.55 -10.71
CA GLN A 37 -6.53 -18.54 -11.77
C GLN A 37 -5.36 -17.58 -11.57
N PHE A 38 -5.12 -17.12 -10.34
CA PHE A 38 -3.94 -16.31 -10.02
C PHE A 38 -2.62 -17.04 -10.32
N ALA A 39 -2.50 -18.31 -9.90
CA ALA A 39 -1.31 -19.11 -10.14
C ALA A 39 -1.06 -19.41 -11.63
N LYS A 40 -2.12 -19.55 -12.44
CA LYS A 40 -2.01 -19.69 -13.91
C LYS A 40 -1.46 -18.43 -14.58
N ILE A 41 -1.82 -17.25 -14.07
CA ILE A 41 -1.33 -15.96 -14.58
C ILE A 41 0.12 -15.74 -14.16
N SER A 42 0.41 -15.96 -12.87
CA SER A 42 1.79 -15.87 -12.37
C SER A 42 1.99 -16.72 -11.13
N PRO A 43 3.08 -17.52 -11.04
CA PRO A 43 3.41 -18.27 -9.84
C PRO A 43 3.75 -17.37 -8.63
N HIS A 44 3.95 -16.07 -8.85
CA HIS A 44 4.20 -15.09 -7.79
C HIS A 44 2.91 -14.54 -7.17
N LEU A 45 1.74 -14.79 -7.76
CA LEU A 45 0.44 -14.39 -7.22
C LEU A 45 -0.06 -15.47 -6.27
N THR A 46 0.53 -15.51 -5.07
CA THR A 46 0.09 -16.38 -3.99
C THR A 46 -1.28 -15.94 -3.45
N PRO A 47 -2.00 -16.79 -2.69
CA PRO A 47 -3.27 -16.42 -2.07
C PRO A 47 -3.22 -15.14 -1.22
N GLU A 48 -2.02 -14.76 -0.75
CA GLU A 48 -1.77 -13.53 0.02
C GLU A 48 -2.16 -12.24 -0.76
N VAL A 49 -2.17 -12.27 -2.09
CA VAL A 49 -2.57 -11.11 -2.92
C VAL A 49 -4.00 -10.65 -2.61
N ARG A 50 -4.90 -11.57 -2.25
CA ARG A 50 -6.28 -11.23 -1.86
C ARG A 50 -6.35 -10.30 -0.65
N GLY A 51 -5.34 -10.37 0.21
CA GLY A 51 -5.20 -9.50 1.37
C GLY A 51 -5.20 -8.02 1.01
N VAL A 52 -4.80 -7.65 -0.22
CA VAL A 52 -4.77 -6.25 -0.70
C VAL A 52 -5.84 -5.92 -1.75
N LEU A 53 -6.69 -6.89 -2.13
CA LEU A 53 -7.79 -6.71 -3.10
C LEU A 53 -9.09 -6.26 -2.43
N ASN A 54 -8.98 -5.56 -1.30
CA ASN A 54 -10.11 -4.99 -0.57
C ASN A 54 -9.67 -3.63 0.01
N VAL A 55 -10.64 -2.77 0.36
CA VAL A 55 -10.35 -1.42 0.82
C VAL A 55 -9.45 -1.39 2.07
N PRO A 56 -9.74 -2.13 3.17
CA PRO A 56 -8.86 -2.16 4.34
C PRO A 56 -7.43 -2.60 4.03
N GLY A 57 -7.28 -3.64 3.21
CA GLY A 57 -6.00 -4.19 2.79
C GLY A 57 -5.18 -3.24 1.92
N ALA A 58 -5.84 -2.61 0.95
CA ALA A 58 -5.23 -1.61 0.08
C ALA A 58 -4.70 -0.41 0.87
N LEU A 59 -5.42 0.02 1.92
CA LEU A 59 -4.97 1.06 2.84
C LEU A 59 -3.82 0.58 3.73
N ALA A 60 -3.91 -0.62 4.31
CA ALA A 60 -2.89 -1.18 5.18
C ALA A 60 -1.53 -1.35 4.47
N ALA A 61 -1.52 -1.67 3.17
CA ALA A 61 -0.31 -1.82 2.37
C ALA A 61 0.45 -0.50 2.11
N ARG A 62 -0.11 0.65 2.50
CA ARG A 62 0.50 1.99 2.35
C ARG A 62 1.04 2.49 3.69
N ASP A 63 1.90 1.69 4.32
CA ASP A 63 2.42 1.88 5.68
C ASP A 63 3.78 2.60 5.77
N GLY A 64 4.41 2.91 4.63
CA GLY A 64 5.60 3.76 4.57
C GLY A 64 5.37 5.15 5.19
N ARG A 65 6.46 5.86 5.49
CA ARG A 65 6.39 7.23 6.03
C ARG A 65 5.57 8.15 5.10
N GLY A 66 4.61 8.88 5.66
CA GLY A 66 3.66 9.69 4.89
C GLY A 66 2.55 8.89 4.19
N GLY A 67 2.45 7.59 4.47
CA GLY A 67 1.43 6.71 3.92
C GLY A 67 0.05 6.89 4.56
N THR A 68 -0.93 6.22 3.96
CA THR A 68 -2.36 6.28 4.34
C THR A 68 -2.79 5.10 5.23
N ALA A 69 -1.90 4.16 5.53
CA ALA A 69 -2.21 3.10 6.46
C ALA A 69 -2.56 3.68 7.84
N PRO A 70 -3.52 3.08 8.57
CA PRO A 70 -3.89 3.55 9.91
C PRO A 70 -2.69 3.69 10.87
N VAL A 71 -1.68 2.81 10.75
CA VAL A 71 -0.44 2.90 11.54
C VAL A 71 0.39 4.12 11.17
N ALA A 72 0.55 4.42 9.87
CA ALA A 72 1.28 5.57 9.39
C ALA A 72 0.58 6.88 9.75
N VAL A 73 -0.76 6.93 9.66
CA VAL A 73 -1.55 8.11 10.05
C VAL A 73 -1.47 8.36 11.55
N ARG A 74 -1.50 7.31 12.38
CA ARG A 74 -1.30 7.45 13.84
C ARG A 74 0.09 8.01 14.18
N ALA A 75 1.14 7.54 13.49
CA ALA A 75 2.49 8.07 13.68
C ALA A 75 2.57 9.55 13.29
N GLN A 76 2.04 9.92 12.12
CA GLN A 76 1.99 11.31 11.67
C GLN A 76 1.22 12.21 12.64
N LEU A 77 0.10 11.74 13.18
CA LEU A 77 -0.67 12.49 14.17
C LEU A 77 0.10 12.69 15.48
N ALA A 78 0.89 11.70 15.91
CA ALA A 78 1.74 11.83 17.09
C ALA A 78 2.84 12.87 16.86
N GLU A 79 3.54 12.81 15.72
CA GLU A 79 4.57 13.77 15.31
C GLU A 79 4.01 15.21 15.32
N VAL A 80 2.86 15.43 14.67
CA VAL A 80 2.23 16.77 14.63
C VAL A 80 1.82 17.27 16.01
N LYS A 81 1.36 16.39 16.91
CA LYS A 81 0.99 16.78 18.27
C LYS A 81 2.22 17.22 19.09
N GLU A 82 3.33 16.51 18.94
CA GLU A 82 4.60 16.85 19.58
C GLU A 82 5.13 18.20 19.06
N ASP A 83 5.18 18.36 17.74
CA ASP A 83 5.60 19.60 17.10
C ASP A 83 4.72 20.77 17.54
N LEU A 84 3.40 20.59 17.54
CA LEU A 84 2.45 21.62 17.95
C LEU A 84 2.66 22.04 19.41
N ALA A 85 2.93 21.09 20.31
CA ALA A 85 3.24 21.39 21.70
C ALA A 85 4.54 22.23 21.83
N ALA A 86 5.57 21.88 21.06
CA ALA A 86 6.81 22.65 21.02
C ALA A 86 6.61 24.07 20.48
N GLN A 87 5.81 24.23 19.40
CA GLN A 87 5.48 25.54 18.85
C GLN A 87 4.68 26.40 19.85
N TYR A 88 3.73 25.80 20.57
CA TYR A 88 3.00 26.51 21.62
C TYR A 88 3.91 26.96 22.75
N ALA A 89 4.84 26.11 23.20
CA ALA A 89 5.81 26.47 24.23
C ALA A 89 6.70 27.63 23.77
N TRP A 90 7.23 27.58 22.55
CA TRP A 90 8.04 28.65 21.97
C TRP A 90 7.27 29.96 21.82
N ALA A 91 6.04 29.90 21.29
CA ALA A 91 5.22 31.09 21.09
C ALA A 91 4.78 31.73 22.43
N GLY A 92 4.52 30.91 23.45
CA GLY A 92 4.16 31.33 24.80
C GLY A 92 5.35 31.84 25.61
N ALA A 93 6.57 31.40 25.29
CA ALA A 93 7.81 31.85 25.93
C ALA A 93 8.25 33.27 25.53
N LYS A 94 7.36 34.12 24.99
CA LYS A 94 7.76 35.41 24.41
C LYS A 94 8.45 36.34 25.42
N ARG A 95 9.70 36.66 25.03
CA ARG A 95 10.53 37.87 25.21
C ARG A 95 10.63 38.50 26.60
#